data_AF-A0A924NEM3-F1
#
_entry.id   AF-A0A924NEM3-F1
#
_cell.length_a   1.000
_cell.length_b   1.000
_cell.length_c   1.000
_cell.angle_alpha   90.00
_cell.angle_beta   90.00
_cell.angle_gamma   90.00
#
_symmetry.space_group_name_H-M   'P 1'
#
loop_
_entity.id
_entity.type
_entity.pdbx_description
1 polymer ?
#
loop_
_entity_poly.entity_id
_entity_poly.type
_entity_poly.pdbx_seq_one_letter_code
_entity_poly.pdbx_strand_id
1 'polypeptide(L)'
;MTTAEKIDVLVIGGGVMGASVAFWLTRMQPGMSVLVVEQDPSYAFAATALSVASIRQQFTTAVNVEISRFGIGFIRDIAGHLGPQGGIASLGLKENGYLFVTGNADAAVLMQEVAEMQRGLGATTEVLTPSGIKAKFPWMEVGDLVAGSFGPQGEGWFDNMGLLSGFRAAAKAQGARFIRDRVTGVDVAGDRVAGVVLEKGGRVACAAAVNAAGTRAADVMRMVGLDLPVEPRKRTV
;
A
#
# COMPACT_ATOMS: atom_id res chain seq x y z
N MET A 1 39.63 -6.43 -10.54
CA MET A 1 38.28 -7.01 -10.72
C MET A 1 37.45 -6.61 -9.52
N THR A 2 36.59 -5.60 -9.66
CA THR A 2 35.61 -5.26 -8.63
C THR A 2 34.65 -6.43 -8.52
N THR A 3 34.66 -7.14 -7.39
CA THR A 3 33.64 -8.14 -7.07
C THR A 3 32.28 -7.49 -7.27
N ALA A 4 31.46 -8.02 -8.18
CA ALA A 4 30.10 -7.55 -8.38
C ALA A 4 29.40 -7.53 -7.02
N GLU A 5 28.93 -6.36 -6.61
CA GLU A 5 28.32 -6.16 -5.30
C GLU A 5 27.06 -7.02 -5.21
N LYS A 6 27.06 -7.99 -4.29
CA LYS A 6 25.94 -8.91 -4.10
C LYS A 6 24.80 -8.17 -3.40
N ILE A 7 23.60 -8.23 -3.98
CA ILE A 7 22.39 -7.67 -3.38
C ILE A 7 21.73 -8.75 -2.51
N ASP A 8 21.33 -8.41 -1.28
CA ASP A 8 20.60 -9.36 -0.44
C ASP A 8 19.14 -9.46 -0.92
N VAL A 9 18.49 -8.30 -1.05
CA VAL A 9 17.10 -8.20 -1.53
C VAL A 9 16.97 -7.16 -2.63
N LEU A 10 16.46 -7.60 -3.79
CA LEU A 10 16.08 -6.70 -4.88
C LEU A 10 14.57 -6.47 -4.90
N VAL A 11 14.14 -5.22 -4.90
CA VAL A 11 12.72 -4.84 -4.95
C VAL A 11 12.37 -4.35 -6.35
N ILE A 12 11.41 -5.01 -7.00
CA ILE A 12 10.98 -4.71 -8.36
C ILE A 12 9.78 -3.77 -8.29
N GLY A 13 9.98 -2.49 -8.58
CA GLY A 13 8.98 -1.42 -8.42
C GLY A 13 9.25 -0.56 -7.19
N GLY A 14 9.30 0.76 -7.36
CA GLY A 14 9.63 1.75 -6.34
C GLY A 14 8.47 2.63 -5.90
N GLY A 15 7.23 2.27 -6.25
CA GLY A 15 6.02 2.88 -5.68
C GLY A 15 5.92 2.65 -4.16
N VAL A 16 4.80 3.05 -3.54
CA VAL A 16 4.69 3.08 -2.06
C VAL A 16 4.99 1.74 -1.40
N MET A 17 4.56 0.63 -2.03
CA MET A 17 4.85 -0.72 -1.52
C MET A 17 6.34 -1.05 -1.56
N GLY A 18 7.02 -0.79 -2.68
CA GLY A 18 8.45 -1.08 -2.82
C GLY A 18 9.31 -0.21 -1.93
N ALA A 19 8.97 1.08 -1.81
CA ALA A 19 9.63 1.99 -0.88
C ALA A 19 9.41 1.60 0.59
N SER A 20 8.20 1.16 0.95
CA SER A 20 7.89 0.67 2.30
C SER A 20 8.63 -0.62 2.63
N VAL A 21 8.67 -1.58 1.69
CA VAL A 21 9.47 -2.81 1.83
C VAL A 21 10.94 -2.46 2.07
N ALA A 22 11.53 -1.59 1.25
CA ALA A 22 12.92 -1.20 1.42
C ALA A 22 13.17 -0.55 2.79
N PHE A 23 12.29 0.34 3.24
CA PHE A 23 12.37 0.96 4.57
C PHE A 23 12.31 -0.06 5.70
N TRP A 24 11.32 -0.97 5.70
CA TRP A 24 11.17 -1.92 6.80
C TRP A 24 12.30 -2.95 6.82
N LEU A 25 12.74 -3.42 5.66
CA LEU A 25 13.86 -4.33 5.53
C LEU A 25 15.15 -3.73 6.10
N THR A 26 15.52 -2.51 5.70
CA THR A 26 16.74 -1.86 6.21
C THR A 26 16.60 -1.42 7.67
N ARG A 27 15.38 -1.10 8.14
CA ARG A 27 15.12 -0.78 9.56
C ARG A 27 15.25 -2.01 10.46
N MET A 28 14.70 -3.14 10.04
CA MET A 28 14.72 -4.39 10.82
C MET A 28 16.08 -5.06 10.79
N GLN A 29 16.82 -4.93 9.69
CA GLN A 29 18.16 -5.48 9.54
C GLN A 29 19.13 -4.42 8.99
N PRO A 30 19.69 -3.57 9.87
CA PRO A 30 20.70 -2.59 9.48
C PRO A 30 21.89 -3.22 8.77
N GLY A 31 22.34 -2.61 7.68
CA GLY A 31 23.46 -3.09 6.86
C GLY A 31 23.08 -4.09 5.77
N MET A 32 21.82 -4.52 5.68
CA MET A 32 21.36 -5.36 4.56
C MET A 32 21.38 -4.59 3.23
N SER A 33 21.94 -5.21 2.18
CA SER A 33 22.04 -4.63 0.84
C SER A 33 20.69 -4.74 0.12
N VAL A 34 19.92 -3.65 0.11
CA VAL A 34 18.63 -3.55 -0.57
C VAL A 34 18.73 -2.64 -1.80
N LEU A 35 18.34 -3.16 -2.96
CA LEU A 35 18.27 -2.41 -4.22
C LEU A 35 16.82 -2.35 -4.73
N VAL A 36 16.29 -1.14 -4.88
CA VAL A 36 14.98 -0.89 -5.50
C VAL A 36 15.18 -0.47 -6.96
N VAL A 37 14.50 -1.17 -7.87
CA VAL A 37 14.50 -0.88 -9.30
C VAL A 37 13.16 -0.28 -9.69
N GLU A 38 13.15 0.99 -10.10
CA GLU A 38 11.95 1.70 -10.57
C GLU A 38 12.14 2.16 -12.01
N GLN A 39 11.21 1.80 -12.89
CA GLN A 39 11.29 2.15 -14.31
C GLN A 39 10.93 3.61 -14.59
N ASP A 40 10.02 4.18 -13.79
CA ASP A 40 9.54 5.55 -13.91
C ASP A 40 9.69 6.30 -12.57
N PRO A 41 10.82 6.99 -12.34
CA PRO A 41 11.05 7.71 -11.10
C PRO A 41 10.23 8.99 -10.98
N SER A 42 9.46 9.39 -12.01
CA SER A 42 8.47 10.45 -11.90
C SER A 42 7.19 9.98 -11.19
N TYR A 43 6.94 8.66 -11.18
CA TYR A 43 5.73 8.02 -10.66
C TYR A 43 4.42 8.48 -11.32
N ALA A 44 4.48 9.20 -12.45
CA ALA A 44 3.31 9.80 -13.10
C ALA A 44 2.23 8.77 -13.46
N PHE A 45 2.65 7.54 -13.76
CA PHE A 45 1.75 6.43 -14.12
C PHE A 45 1.59 5.38 -13.00
N ALA A 46 2.15 5.63 -11.82
CA ALA A 46 2.04 4.71 -10.70
C ALA A 46 0.66 4.82 -10.05
N ALA A 47 0.07 3.68 -9.68
CA ALA A 47 -1.18 3.65 -8.91
C ALA A 47 -1.07 4.42 -7.58
N THR A 48 0.13 4.50 -7.00
CA THR A 48 0.40 5.35 -5.85
C THR A 48 0.04 6.80 -6.12
N ALA A 49 0.55 7.40 -7.21
CA ALA A 49 0.34 8.81 -7.52
C ALA A 49 -1.08 9.12 -7.99
N LEU A 50 -1.70 8.19 -8.72
CA LEU A 50 -3.06 8.33 -9.27
C LEU A 50 -4.17 7.98 -8.26
N SER A 51 -3.82 7.65 -7.02
CA SER A 51 -4.77 7.34 -5.95
C SER A 51 -5.36 8.62 -5.35
N VAL A 52 -6.63 8.56 -4.92
CA VAL A 52 -7.26 9.57 -4.04
C VAL A 52 -6.87 9.42 -2.57
N ALA A 53 -5.97 8.46 -2.28
CA ALA A 53 -5.28 8.31 -0.99
C ALA A 53 -6.22 8.20 0.22
N SER A 54 -7.35 7.50 0.06
CA SER A 54 -8.25 7.25 1.17
C SER A 54 -7.76 6.09 2.05
N ILE A 55 -8.00 6.21 3.36
CA ILE A 55 -7.83 5.15 4.35
C ILE A 55 -9.15 4.87 5.05
N ARG A 56 -9.43 3.59 5.30
CA ARG A 56 -10.59 3.11 6.07
C ARG A 56 -10.18 1.90 6.91
N GLN A 57 -10.98 1.57 7.90
CA GLN A 57 -10.90 0.38 8.74
C GLN A 57 -12.08 -0.58 8.48
N GLN A 58 -13.11 -0.13 7.75
CA GLN A 58 -14.28 -0.92 7.38
C GLN A 58 -13.98 -2.03 6.36
N PHE A 59 -13.44 -3.17 6.81
CA PHE A 59 -13.19 -4.37 5.99
C PHE A 59 -13.99 -5.60 6.49
N THR A 60 -14.15 -6.60 5.63
CA THR A 60 -14.92 -7.83 5.91
C THR A 60 -14.12 -8.95 6.58
N THR A 61 -12.81 -8.78 6.74
CA THR A 61 -11.91 -9.79 7.32
C THR A 61 -11.04 -9.14 8.40
N ALA A 62 -10.85 -9.82 9.53
CA ALA A 62 -10.09 -9.31 10.68
C ALA A 62 -8.69 -8.80 10.32
N VAL A 63 -7.93 -9.58 9.53
CA VAL A 63 -6.56 -9.21 9.13
C VAL A 63 -6.50 -7.87 8.39
N ASN A 64 -7.48 -7.56 7.54
CA ASN A 64 -7.51 -6.28 6.83
C ASN A 64 -7.85 -5.11 7.75
N VAL A 65 -8.70 -5.35 8.77
CA VAL A 65 -8.98 -4.34 9.80
C VAL A 65 -7.70 -4.05 10.59
N GLU A 66 -6.97 -5.08 11.01
CA GLU A 66 -5.71 -4.94 11.75
C GLU A 66 -4.63 -4.21 10.92
N ILE A 67 -4.47 -4.57 9.64
CA ILE A 67 -3.57 -3.87 8.72
C ILE A 67 -3.94 -2.38 8.61
N SER A 68 -5.23 -2.07 8.47
CA SER A 68 -5.70 -0.69 8.44
C SER A 68 -5.49 0.06 9.75
N ARG A 69 -5.64 -0.61 10.89
CA ARG A 69 -5.38 -0.02 12.21
C ARG A 69 -3.91 0.32 12.40
N PHE A 70 -3.02 -0.57 11.97
CA PHE A 70 -1.60 -0.26 11.89
C PHE A 70 -1.37 0.93 10.94
N GLY A 71 -1.96 0.89 9.75
CA GLY A 71 -1.79 1.94 8.73
C GLY A 71 -2.22 3.33 9.19
N ILE A 72 -3.37 3.46 9.87
CA ILE A 72 -3.85 4.75 10.37
C ILE A 72 -2.97 5.27 11.51
N GLY A 73 -2.51 4.39 12.40
CA GLY A 73 -1.53 4.75 13.43
C GLY A 73 -0.23 5.26 12.80
N PHE A 74 0.26 4.55 11.78
CA PHE A 74 1.47 4.93 11.06
C PHE A 74 1.35 6.30 10.36
N ILE A 75 0.20 6.57 9.73
CA ILE A 75 -0.05 7.84 9.05
C ILE A 75 -0.16 9.00 10.05
N ARG A 76 -0.80 8.79 11.20
CA ARG A 76 -0.92 9.81 12.27
C ARG A 76 0.44 10.18 12.87
N ASP A 77 1.32 9.21 13.06
CA ASP A 77 2.67 9.40 13.62
C ASP A 77 3.79 9.19 12.58
N ILE A 78 3.56 9.65 11.35
CA ILE A 78 4.51 9.43 10.24
C ILE A 78 5.92 9.93 10.58
N ALA A 79 6.01 11.08 11.26
CA ALA A 79 7.27 11.71 11.64
C ALA A 79 8.02 10.88 12.68
N GLY A 80 7.32 10.34 13.69
CA GLY A 80 7.91 9.45 14.69
C GLY A 80 8.42 8.14 14.08
N HIS A 81 7.66 7.57 13.13
CA HIS A 81 8.05 6.32 12.48
C HIS A 81 9.22 6.46 11.53
N LEU A 82 9.23 7.47 10.65
CA LEU A 82 10.28 7.66 9.66
C LEU A 82 11.52 8.35 10.23
N GLY A 83 11.36 9.11 11.32
CA GLY A 83 12.40 9.95 11.90
C GLY A 83 12.77 11.15 11.02
N PRO A 84 13.77 11.94 11.44
CA PRO A 84 14.14 13.19 10.76
C PRO A 84 14.52 13.01 9.29
N GLN A 85 15.09 11.86 8.94
CA GLN A 85 15.54 11.54 7.58
C GLN A 85 14.38 11.27 6.61
N GLY A 86 13.18 10.99 7.12
CA GLY A 86 11.99 10.90 6.28
C GLY A 86 11.59 12.24 5.66
N GLY A 87 11.93 13.36 6.31
CA GLY A 87 11.64 14.71 5.78
C GLY A 87 10.16 15.08 5.72
N ILE A 88 9.28 14.30 6.36
CA ILE A 88 7.83 14.51 6.40
C ILE A 88 7.38 14.72 7.85
N ALA A 89 6.84 15.89 8.14
CA ALA A 89 6.28 16.20 9.46
C ALA A 89 4.84 15.70 9.64
N SER A 90 4.06 15.68 8.56
CA SER A 90 2.67 15.23 8.53
C SER A 90 2.26 14.91 7.10
N LEU A 91 1.31 13.98 6.94
CA LEU A 91 0.67 13.67 5.66
C LEU A 91 -0.63 14.46 5.44
N GLY A 92 -0.94 15.42 6.32
CA GLY A 92 -2.17 16.22 6.21
C GLY A 92 -3.44 15.38 6.25
N LEU A 93 -3.44 14.31 7.07
CA LEU A 93 -4.57 13.41 7.23
C LEU A 93 -5.84 14.20 7.61
N LYS A 94 -6.88 14.05 6.79
CA LYS A 94 -8.21 14.61 7.04
C LYS A 94 -9.16 13.48 7.41
N GLU A 95 -9.55 13.42 8.68
CA GLU A 95 -10.42 12.38 9.22
C GLU A 95 -11.90 12.79 9.17
N ASN A 96 -12.48 12.82 7.97
CA ASN A 96 -13.90 13.11 7.77
C ASN A 96 -14.77 11.83 7.71
N GLY A 97 -14.16 10.69 8.00
CA GLY A 97 -14.80 9.38 8.00
C GLY A 97 -15.04 8.79 6.61
N TYR A 98 -15.66 7.62 6.58
CA TYR A 98 -16.02 6.91 5.36
C TYR A 98 -17.41 6.29 5.52
N LEU A 99 -18.33 6.56 4.58
CA LEU A 99 -19.69 6.01 4.60
C LEU A 99 -19.87 5.01 3.44
N PHE A 100 -20.19 3.77 3.78
CA PHE A 100 -20.80 2.82 2.85
C PHE A 100 -22.31 2.83 3.04
N VAL A 101 -23.08 2.73 1.95
CA VAL A 101 -24.54 2.65 2.00
C VAL A 101 -25.03 1.43 1.23
N THR A 102 -26.19 0.91 1.62
CA THR A 102 -26.86 -0.20 0.92
C THR A 102 -28.37 -0.01 0.92
N GLY A 103 -28.99 -0.26 -0.23
CA GLY A 103 -30.44 -0.44 -0.37
C GLY A 103 -30.89 -1.91 -0.27
N ASN A 104 -29.96 -2.84 -0.08
CA ASN A 104 -30.24 -4.27 0.05
C ASN A 104 -30.29 -4.68 1.53
N ALA A 105 -31.39 -5.34 1.93
CA ALA A 105 -31.64 -5.76 3.31
C ALA A 105 -30.71 -6.87 3.79
N ASP A 106 -30.42 -7.87 2.96
CA ASP A 106 -29.48 -8.96 3.32
C ASP A 106 -28.06 -8.40 3.52
N ALA A 107 -27.66 -7.45 2.67
CA ALA A 107 -26.39 -6.75 2.83
C ALA A 107 -26.35 -5.88 4.11
N ALA A 108 -27.50 -5.35 4.56
CA ALA A 108 -27.58 -4.60 5.81
C ALA A 108 -27.39 -5.50 7.05
N VAL A 109 -27.89 -6.75 7.00
CA VAL A 109 -27.63 -7.75 8.06
C VAL A 109 -26.14 -8.06 8.14
N LEU A 110 -25.52 -8.39 7.00
CA LEU A 110 -24.07 -8.66 6.95
C LEU A 110 -23.25 -7.44 7.39
N MET A 111 -23.67 -6.23 7.01
CA MET A 111 -23.03 -4.97 7.41
C MET A 111 -22.99 -4.82 8.94
N GLN A 112 -24.07 -5.21 9.64
CA GLN A 112 -24.12 -5.20 11.10
C GLN A 112 -23.12 -6.19 11.72
N GLU A 113 -23.10 -7.44 11.26
CA GLU A 113 -22.16 -8.47 11.73
C GLU A 113 -20.71 -8.06 11.52
N VAL A 114 -20.40 -7.53 10.33
CA VAL A 114 -19.06 -7.06 9.97
C VAL A 114 -18.65 -5.84 10.81
N ALA A 115 -19.58 -4.93 11.11
CA ALA A 115 -19.30 -3.79 11.99
C ALA A 115 -19.01 -4.22 13.44
N GLU A 116 -19.64 -5.28 13.93
CA GLU A 116 -19.33 -5.86 15.25
C GLU A 116 -17.91 -6.41 15.30
N MET A 117 -17.49 -7.16 14.28
CA MET A 117 -16.11 -7.64 14.16
C MET A 117 -15.11 -6.49 14.13
N GLN A 118 -15.38 -5.44 13.35
CA GLN A 118 -14.52 -4.26 13.25
C GLN A 118 -14.38 -3.56 14.61
N ARG A 119 -15.49 -3.36 15.34
CA ARG A 119 -15.48 -2.79 16.69
C ARG A 119 -14.73 -3.66 17.69
N GLY A 120 -14.87 -4.98 17.58
CA GLY A 120 -14.10 -5.94 18.39
C GLY A 120 -12.58 -5.82 18.22
N LEU A 121 -12.13 -5.37 17.05
CA LEU A 121 -10.72 -5.07 16.75
C LEU A 121 -10.33 -3.61 17.04
N GLY A 122 -11.26 -2.83 17.61
CA GLY A 122 -11.04 -1.46 18.07
C GLY A 122 -11.36 -0.36 17.05
N ALA A 123 -11.91 -0.69 15.88
CA ALA A 123 -12.43 0.33 14.95
C ALA A 123 -13.69 0.98 15.53
N THR A 124 -14.05 2.16 15.04
CA THR A 124 -15.18 2.96 15.57
C THR A 124 -16.44 2.86 14.72
N THR A 125 -16.57 1.82 13.91
CA THR A 125 -17.66 1.69 12.92
C THR A 125 -19.03 1.75 13.56
N GLU A 126 -19.88 2.63 13.04
CA GLU A 126 -21.29 2.80 13.37
C GLU A 126 -22.15 2.29 12.22
N VAL A 127 -23.24 1.57 12.51
CA VAL A 127 -24.26 1.25 11.52
C VAL A 127 -25.42 2.22 11.72
N LEU A 128 -25.74 2.97 10.67
CA LEU A 128 -26.72 4.03 10.64
C LEU A 128 -27.96 3.60 9.87
N THR A 129 -29.13 3.95 10.41
CA THR A 129 -30.40 3.90 9.68
C THR A 129 -30.45 5.00 8.62
N PRO A 130 -31.37 4.94 7.65
CA PRO A 130 -31.56 6.02 6.66
C PRO A 130 -31.81 7.39 7.32
N SER A 131 -32.58 7.43 8.41
CA SER A 131 -32.80 8.66 9.20
C SER A 131 -31.53 9.14 9.88
N GLY A 132 -30.69 8.25 10.41
CA GLY A 132 -29.38 8.58 10.97
C GLY A 132 -28.42 9.15 9.91
N ILE A 133 -28.41 8.57 8.71
CA ILE A 133 -27.64 9.08 7.56
C ILE A 133 -28.13 10.48 7.20
N LYS A 134 -29.45 10.70 7.03
CA LYS A 134 -30.01 12.01 6.69
C LYS A 134 -29.73 13.08 7.75
N ALA A 135 -29.77 12.71 9.03
CA ALA A 135 -29.42 13.63 10.12
C ALA A 135 -27.95 14.06 10.05
N LYS A 136 -27.04 13.14 9.72
CA LYS A 136 -25.60 13.40 9.66
C LYS A 136 -25.14 14.05 8.36
N PHE A 137 -25.79 13.69 7.26
CA PHE A 137 -25.52 14.15 5.90
C PHE A 137 -26.83 14.67 5.26
N PRO A 138 -27.33 15.85 5.67
CA PRO A 138 -28.64 16.35 5.25
C PRO A 138 -28.84 16.47 3.73
N TRP A 139 -27.74 16.61 2.99
CA TRP A 139 -27.71 16.69 1.53
C TRP A 139 -27.86 15.35 0.80
N MET A 140 -27.80 14.22 1.50
CA MET A 140 -27.98 12.90 0.88
C MET A 140 -29.46 12.55 0.73
N GLU A 141 -29.86 12.01 -0.42
CA GLU A 141 -31.13 11.30 -0.55
C GLU A 141 -30.98 9.87 -0.02
N VAL A 142 -31.95 9.45 0.81
CA VAL A 142 -31.87 8.19 1.57
C VAL A 142 -33.09 7.28 1.39
N GLY A 143 -34.03 7.67 0.51
CA GLY A 143 -35.31 6.98 0.37
C GLY A 143 -35.22 5.55 -0.18
N ASP A 144 -34.12 5.23 -0.85
CA ASP A 144 -33.79 3.91 -1.40
C ASP A 144 -32.75 3.14 -0.56
N LEU A 145 -32.33 3.71 0.59
CA LEU A 145 -31.36 3.10 1.47
C LEU A 145 -32.05 2.31 2.58
N VAL A 146 -31.41 1.21 2.98
CA VAL A 146 -31.81 0.38 4.11
C VAL A 146 -30.89 0.61 5.30
N ALA A 147 -29.59 0.77 5.06
CA ALA A 147 -28.59 1.03 6.09
C ALA A 147 -27.32 1.69 5.50
N GLY A 148 -26.46 2.18 6.39
CA GLY A 148 -25.09 2.57 6.04
C GLY A 148 -24.11 2.28 7.16
N SER A 149 -22.87 1.98 6.80
CA SER A 149 -21.77 1.76 7.73
C SER A 149 -20.85 2.97 7.65
N PHE A 150 -20.64 3.63 8.78
CA PHE A 150 -19.86 4.85 8.89
C PHE A 150 -18.70 4.65 9.85
N GLY A 151 -17.47 4.89 9.40
CA GLY A 151 -16.30 4.98 10.25
C GLY A 151 -16.03 6.44 10.62
N PRO A 152 -16.42 6.93 11.80
CA PRO A 152 -16.29 8.34 12.18
C PRO A 152 -14.86 8.78 12.50
N GLN A 153 -13.96 7.84 12.78
CA GLN A 153 -12.59 8.13 13.23
C GLN A 153 -11.59 7.17 12.59
N GLY A 154 -10.41 7.67 12.32
CA GLY A 154 -9.32 6.91 11.71
C GLY A 154 -9.62 6.50 10.27
N GLU A 155 -10.49 7.24 9.59
CA GLU A 155 -10.86 7.06 8.19
C GLU A 155 -10.97 8.42 7.50
N GLY A 156 -10.58 8.49 6.23
CA GLY A 156 -10.50 9.74 5.49
C GLY A 156 -9.46 9.68 4.37
N TRP A 157 -8.68 10.75 4.17
CA TRP A 157 -7.64 10.80 3.13
C TRP A 157 -6.41 11.59 3.57
N PHE A 158 -5.29 11.36 2.90
CA PHE A 158 -3.99 11.93 3.24
C PHE A 158 -3.12 12.13 1.99
N ASP A 159 -1.94 12.73 2.14
CA ASP A 159 -0.95 12.90 1.06
C ASP A 159 -0.21 11.59 0.75
N ASN A 160 -0.59 10.92 -0.34
CA ASN A 160 0.07 9.71 -0.86
C ASN A 160 1.50 9.95 -1.34
N MET A 161 1.79 11.10 -1.92
CA MET A 161 3.12 11.41 -2.45
C MET A 161 4.08 11.81 -1.32
N GLY A 162 3.57 12.48 -0.29
CA GLY A 162 4.24 12.62 1.00
C GLY A 162 4.62 11.27 1.59
N LEU A 163 3.70 10.30 1.62
CA LEU A 163 3.99 8.96 2.16
C LEU A 163 5.08 8.24 1.35
N LEU A 164 4.98 8.25 0.02
CA LEU A 164 5.99 7.66 -0.86
C LEU A 164 7.37 8.31 -0.68
N SER A 165 7.42 9.64 -0.74
CA SER A 165 8.67 10.39 -0.61
C SER A 165 9.32 10.18 0.76
N GLY A 166 8.51 10.16 1.82
CA GLY A 166 8.96 9.86 3.19
C GLY A 166 9.59 8.47 3.31
N PHE A 167 8.90 7.43 2.84
CA PHE A 167 9.47 6.08 2.84
C PHE A 167 10.77 6.00 2.03
N ARG A 168 10.80 6.61 0.84
CA ARG A 168 12.01 6.61 0.00
C ARG A 168 13.19 7.32 0.66
N ALA A 169 12.96 8.48 1.28
CA ALA A 169 13.99 9.24 1.97
C ALA A 169 14.55 8.47 3.17
N ALA A 170 13.66 7.93 4.01
CA ALA A 170 14.04 7.14 5.17
C ALA A 170 14.77 5.85 4.78
N ALA A 171 14.29 5.11 3.77
CA ALA A 171 14.96 3.90 3.29
C ALA A 171 16.37 4.21 2.76
N LYS A 172 16.54 5.29 1.99
CA LYS A 172 17.86 5.72 1.49
C LYS A 172 18.82 6.09 2.62
N ALA A 173 18.33 6.83 3.62
CA ALA A 173 19.14 7.17 4.79
C ALA A 173 19.57 5.94 5.61
N GLN A 174 18.79 4.86 5.53
CA GLN A 174 19.11 3.55 6.13
C GLN A 174 19.97 2.66 5.24
N GLY A 175 20.39 3.13 4.05
CA GLY A 175 21.31 2.43 3.15
C GLY A 175 20.67 1.76 1.93
N ALA A 176 19.34 1.81 1.76
CA ALA A 176 18.70 1.26 0.56
C ALA A 176 19.08 2.09 -0.68
N ARG A 177 19.35 1.42 -1.80
CA ARG A 177 19.66 2.05 -3.09
C ARG A 177 18.45 2.05 -4.00
N PHE A 178 18.29 3.11 -4.78
CA PHE A 178 17.22 3.23 -5.77
C PHE A 178 17.85 3.55 -7.13
N ILE A 179 17.51 2.77 -8.16
CA ILE A 179 17.98 3.01 -9.52
C ILE A 179 16.81 3.14 -10.50
N ARG A 180 17.03 3.88 -11.58
CA ARG A 180 16.11 3.96 -12.70
C ARG A 180 16.43 2.87 -13.72
N ASP A 181 15.65 1.80 -13.72
CA ASP A 181 15.73 0.76 -14.75
C ASP A 181 14.45 -0.07 -14.77
N ARG A 182 14.28 -0.94 -15.76
CA ARG A 182 13.20 -1.91 -15.85
C ARG A 182 13.76 -3.31 -15.67
N VAL A 183 13.14 -4.11 -14.80
CA VAL A 183 13.40 -5.55 -14.76
C VAL A 183 12.69 -6.22 -15.93
N THR A 184 13.44 -6.98 -16.73
CA THR A 184 12.96 -7.70 -17.92
C THR A 184 13.07 -9.21 -17.79
N GLY A 185 13.81 -9.71 -16.80
CA GLY A 185 13.92 -11.13 -16.50
C GLY A 185 14.31 -11.38 -15.05
N VAL A 186 14.05 -12.60 -14.58
CA VAL A 186 14.45 -13.08 -13.26
C VAL A 186 15.21 -14.39 -13.45
N ASP A 187 16.44 -14.44 -12.97
CA ASP A 187 17.27 -15.64 -13.04
C ASP A 187 16.93 -16.55 -11.87
N VAL A 188 16.63 -17.81 -12.18
CA VAL A 188 16.37 -18.86 -11.18
C VAL A 188 17.41 -19.96 -11.36
N ALA A 189 18.10 -20.31 -10.27
CA ALA A 189 19.00 -21.44 -10.19
C ALA A 189 18.39 -22.50 -9.28
N GLY A 190 17.90 -23.59 -9.88
CA GLY A 190 17.11 -24.59 -9.15
C GLY A 190 15.76 -24.02 -8.73
N ASP A 191 15.53 -23.96 -7.41
CA ASP A 191 14.32 -23.41 -6.79
C ASP A 191 14.53 -22.01 -6.18
N ARG A 192 15.67 -21.36 -6.46
CA ARG A 192 16.05 -20.07 -5.86
C ARG A 192 16.32 -18.99 -6.88
N VAL A 193 15.90 -17.77 -6.55
CA VAL A 193 16.32 -16.58 -7.28
C VAL A 193 17.84 -16.43 -7.17
N ALA A 194 18.49 -16.16 -8.30
CA ALA A 194 19.93 -15.94 -8.40
C ALA A 194 20.28 -14.52 -8.89
N GLY A 195 19.29 -13.78 -9.38
CA GLY A 195 19.45 -12.43 -9.90
C GLY A 195 18.25 -11.95 -10.71
N VAL A 196 18.36 -10.74 -11.21
CA VAL A 196 17.43 -10.18 -12.20
C VAL A 196 18.20 -9.60 -13.38
N VAL A 197 17.52 -9.54 -14.52
CA VAL A 197 18.02 -8.89 -15.72
C VAL A 197 17.34 -7.53 -15.84
N LEU A 198 18.15 -6.48 -15.91
CA LEU A 198 17.73 -5.11 -16.16
C LEU A 198 17.79 -4.81 -17.66
N GLU A 199 16.87 -3.97 -18.14
CA GLU A 199 16.80 -3.55 -19.54
C GLU A 199 18.08 -2.86 -20.00
N LYS A 200 18.67 -2.01 -19.14
CA LYS A 200 19.88 -1.22 -19.47
C LYS A 200 21.09 -1.61 -18.63
N GLY A 201 20.90 -1.90 -17.35
CA GLY A 201 21.97 -2.22 -16.40
C GLY A 201 22.53 -3.64 -16.48
N GLY A 202 21.99 -4.48 -17.36
CA GLY A 202 22.40 -5.89 -17.46
C GLY A 202 21.98 -6.71 -16.24
N ARG A 203 22.76 -7.75 -15.92
CA ARG A 203 22.43 -8.70 -14.86
C ARG A 203 22.86 -8.20 -13.48
N VAL A 204 21.96 -8.26 -12.50
CA VAL A 204 22.23 -7.98 -11.09
C VAL A 204 21.99 -9.25 -10.27
N ALA A 205 23.03 -9.75 -9.59
CA ALA A 205 22.90 -10.90 -8.71
C ALA A 205 22.22 -10.50 -7.40
N CYS A 206 21.19 -11.25 -6.99
CA CYS A 206 20.52 -11.07 -5.71
C CYS A 206 20.18 -12.42 -5.06
N ALA A 207 20.08 -12.44 -3.72
CA ALA A 207 19.68 -13.63 -2.97
C ALA A 207 18.15 -13.81 -2.88
N ALA A 208 17.41 -12.69 -2.92
CA ALA A 208 15.95 -12.67 -2.98
C ALA A 208 15.46 -11.52 -3.86
N ALA A 209 14.24 -11.66 -4.38
CA ALA A 209 13.53 -10.60 -5.08
C ALA A 209 12.11 -10.42 -4.52
N VAL A 210 11.68 -9.16 -4.37
CA VAL A 210 10.31 -8.80 -3.98
C VAL A 210 9.60 -8.19 -5.17
N ASN A 211 8.49 -8.81 -5.59
CA ASN A 211 7.64 -8.28 -6.65
C ASN A 211 6.71 -7.19 -6.09
N ALA A 212 7.11 -5.93 -6.25
CA ALA A 212 6.34 -4.74 -5.88
C ALA A 212 5.88 -3.95 -7.12
N ALA A 213 5.70 -4.63 -8.27
CA ALA A 213 5.48 -3.98 -9.56
C ALA A 213 4.03 -3.49 -9.79
N GLY A 214 3.21 -3.48 -8.74
CA GLY A 214 1.82 -3.01 -8.77
C GLY A 214 0.98 -3.76 -9.80
N THR A 215 0.34 -3.03 -10.72
CA THR A 215 -0.50 -3.62 -11.78
C THR A 215 0.28 -4.47 -12.80
N ARG A 216 1.61 -4.44 -12.76
CA ARG A 216 2.50 -5.27 -13.57
C ARG A 216 3.08 -6.47 -12.80
N ALA A 217 2.58 -6.75 -11.59
CA ALA A 217 3.06 -7.87 -10.79
C ALA A 217 2.96 -9.21 -11.55
N ALA A 218 1.88 -9.43 -12.31
CA ALA A 218 1.74 -10.63 -13.13
C ALA A 218 2.79 -10.72 -14.26
N ASP A 219 3.25 -9.60 -14.82
CA ASP A 219 4.35 -9.61 -15.81
C ASP A 219 5.64 -10.16 -15.20
N VAL A 220 5.95 -9.76 -13.97
CA VAL A 220 7.13 -10.23 -13.25
C VAL A 220 7.00 -11.72 -12.89
N MET A 221 5.81 -12.18 -12.48
CA MET A 221 5.60 -13.60 -12.17
C MET A 221 5.76 -14.50 -13.41
N ARG A 222 5.35 -14.01 -14.58
CA ARG A 222 5.57 -14.71 -15.86
C ARG A 222 7.05 -14.90 -16.19
N MET A 223 7.94 -14.02 -15.74
CA MET A 223 9.39 -14.16 -15.94
C MET A 223 9.95 -15.42 -15.25
N VAL A 224 9.26 -15.95 -14.23
CA VAL A 224 9.62 -17.20 -13.54
C VAL A 224 8.65 -18.34 -13.84
N GLY A 225 7.85 -18.23 -14.91
CA GLY A 225 6.92 -19.28 -15.33
C GLY A 225 5.70 -19.46 -14.43
N LEU A 226 5.37 -18.48 -13.59
CA LEU A 226 4.21 -18.51 -12.71
C LEU A 226 3.09 -17.61 -13.24
N ASP A 227 1.86 -18.10 -13.18
CA ASP A 227 0.67 -17.32 -13.50
C ASP A 227 0.04 -16.76 -12.22
N LEU A 228 -0.12 -15.45 -12.17
CA LEU A 228 -0.72 -14.74 -11.05
C LEU A 228 -2.02 -14.10 -11.55
N PRO A 229 -3.19 -14.39 -10.94
CA PRO A 229 -4.48 -13.87 -11.39
C PRO A 229 -4.68 -12.41 -10.97
N VAL A 230 -3.76 -11.54 -11.39
CA VAL A 230 -3.76 -10.09 -11.14
C VAL A 230 -3.72 -9.38 -12.48
N GLU A 231 -4.67 -8.47 -12.67
CA GLU A 231 -4.81 -7.72 -13.91
C GLU A 231 -5.14 -6.25 -13.63
N PRO A 232 -4.64 -5.32 -14.47
CA PRO A 232 -5.00 -3.92 -14.35
C PRO A 232 -6.49 -3.71 -14.61
N ARG A 233 -7.10 -2.85 -13.80
CA ARG A 233 -8.46 -2.35 -14.01
C ARG A 233 -8.44 -0.83 -14.00
N LYS A 234 -9.12 -0.22 -14.97
CA LYS A 234 -9.35 1.22 -14.97
C LYS A 234 -10.34 1.56 -13.87
N ARG A 235 -10.05 2.59 -13.11
CA ARG A 235 -10.95 3.16 -12.11
C ARG A 235 -11.00 4.66 -12.36
N THR A 236 -12.21 5.19 -12.47
CA THR A 236 -12.47 6.63 -12.47
C THR A 236 -12.95 6.99 -11.07
N VAL A 237 -12.39 8.05 -10.51
CA VAL A 237 -12.67 8.57 -9.18
C VAL A 237 -12.98 10.05 -9.29
#